data_AF-A0A6N9ZRK6-F1
#
_entry.id   AF-A0A6N9ZRK6-F1
#
_cell.length_a   1.000
_cell.length_b   1.000
_cell.length_c   1.000
_cell.angle_alpha   90.00
_cell.angle_beta   90.00
_cell.angle_gamma   90.00
#
_symmetry.space_group_name_H-M   'P 1'
#
loop_
_entity.id
_entity.type
_entity.pdbx_description
1 polymer ?
#
loop_
_entity_poly.entity_id
_entity_poly.type
_entity_poly.pdbx_seq_one_letter_code
_entity_poly.pdbx_strand_id
1 'polypeptide(L)'
;LYIAPVPDADGQTTHHIAVINDVTALIRYQEQLEYQANYDSLTRLPNRNLLRDRLQHALIVAQRHHKGVAVVFIDLDGFKNVNDSLGHSVGDRLLSVVADRLARAARASDTVARHGGDEFVIVMTDTVDEQSLIA
;
A
#
# COMPACT_ATOMS: atom_id res chain seq x y z
N LEU A 1 2.71 11.99 27.78
CA LEU A 1 2.39 12.74 29.02
C LEU A 1 3.49 12.43 30.02
N TYR A 2 4.26 13.43 30.40
CA TYR A 2 5.25 13.32 31.46
C TYR A 2 4.77 14.12 32.66
N ILE A 3 4.79 13.53 33.85
CA ILE A 3 4.35 14.19 35.09
C ILE A 3 5.49 14.08 36.09
N ALA A 4 5.91 15.21 36.64
CA ALA A 4 6.93 15.28 37.68
C ALA A 4 6.37 15.92 38.95
N PRO A 5 6.65 15.36 40.14
CA PRO A 5 6.32 16.00 41.40
C PRO A 5 7.21 17.22 41.63
N VAL A 6 6.66 18.24 42.29
CA VAL A 6 7.40 19.42 42.76
C VAL A 6 7.36 19.42 44.29
N PRO A 7 8.43 18.95 44.95
CA PRO A 7 8.56 19.05 46.39
C PRO A 7 8.81 20.48 46.84
N ASP A 8 8.28 20.84 48.01
CA ASP A 8 8.60 22.08 48.70
C ASP A 8 9.95 22.00 49.43
N ALA A 9 10.31 23.05 50.18
CA ALA A 9 11.58 23.13 50.90
C ALA A 9 11.76 22.03 51.97
N ASP A 10 10.65 21.45 52.46
CA ASP A 10 10.64 20.38 53.46
C ASP A 10 10.60 18.98 52.80
N GLY A 11 10.68 18.93 51.46
CA GLY A 11 10.67 17.69 50.68
C GLY A 11 9.27 17.12 50.43
N GLN A 12 8.21 17.82 50.83
CA GLN A 12 6.84 17.36 50.67
C GLN A 12 6.30 17.75 49.30
N THR A 13 5.76 16.77 48.56
CA THR A 13 5.20 17.03 47.23
C THR A 13 3.87 17.77 47.37
N THR A 14 3.83 19.03 46.94
CA THR A 14 2.62 19.88 47.01
C THR A 14 1.99 20.11 45.65
N HIS A 15 2.77 20.03 44.57
CA HIS A 15 2.34 20.29 43.20
C HIS A 15 2.88 19.25 42.23
N HIS A 16 2.26 19.15 41.06
CA HIS A 16 2.71 18.34 39.95
C HIS A 16 2.76 19.19 38.70
N ILE A 17 3.82 19.04 37.91
CA ILE A 17 3.93 19.63 36.59
C ILE A 17 3.68 18.52 35.56
N ALA A 18 2.76 18.79 34.63
CA ALA A 18 2.50 17.92 33.50
C ALA A 18 2.97 18.59 32.21
N VAL A 19 3.73 17.86 31.40
CA VAL A 19 4.07 18.26 30.03
C VAL A 19 3.34 17.34 29.05
N ILE A 20 2.55 17.95 28.18
CA ILE A 20 1.87 17.32 27.06
C ILE A 20 2.53 17.86 25.80
N ASN A 21 3.16 16.98 25.03
CA ASN A 21 3.70 17.33 23.72
C ASN A 21 2.70 16.88 22.66
N ASP A 22 2.20 17.80 21.85
CA ASP A 22 1.35 17.48 20.71
C ASP A 22 2.23 16.97 19.55
N VAL A 23 2.20 15.65 19.33
CA VAL A 23 2.93 14.98 18.25
C VAL A 23 2.04 14.67 17.05
N THR A 24 0.81 15.21 17.00
CA THR A 24 -0.18 14.88 15.95
C THR A 24 0.36 15.17 14.56
N ALA A 25 1.01 16.32 14.36
CA ALA A 25 1.57 16.69 13.06
C ALA A 25 2.71 15.74 12.63
N LEU A 26 3.53 15.29 13.58
CA LEU A 26 4.63 14.36 13.32
C LEU A 26 4.10 12.99 12.87
N ILE A 27 3.10 12.46 13.57
CA ILE A 27 2.48 11.16 13.24
C ILE A 27 1.86 11.21 11.84
N ARG A 28 1.07 12.24 11.53
CA ARG A 28 0.45 12.40 10.20
C ARG A 28 1.49 12.48 9.08
N TYR A 29 2.58 13.20 9.32
CA TYR A 29 3.66 13.31 8.35
C TYR A 29 4.35 11.95 8.12
N GLN A 30 4.56 11.17 9.19
CA GLN A 30 5.12 9.82 9.08
C GLN A 30 4.18 8.87 8.32
N GLU A 31 2.89 8.87 8.62
CA GLU A 31 1.89 8.08 7.89
C GLU A 31 1.86 8.44 6.39
N GLN A 32 1.96 9.73 6.08
CA GLN A 32 2.00 10.20 4.70
C GLN A 32 3.27 9.75 3.97
N LEU A 33 4.43 9.78 4.64
CA LEU A 33 5.68 9.25 4.09
C LEU A 33 5.60 7.75 3.84
N GLU A 34 5.07 6.97 4.80
CA GLU A 34 4.86 5.53 4.64
C GLU A 34 3.91 5.23 3.48
N TYR A 35 2.85 6.03 3.35
CA TYR A 35 1.91 5.90 2.24
C TYR A 35 2.60 6.17 0.90
N GLN A 36 3.34 7.26 0.77
CA GLN A 36 4.06 7.61 -0.46
C GLN A 36 5.15 6.59 -0.82
N ALA A 37 5.79 5.98 0.19
CA ALA A 37 6.81 4.96 -0.03
C ALA A 37 6.24 3.64 -0.57
N ASN A 38 4.95 3.36 -0.32
CA ASN A 38 4.36 2.05 -0.56
C ASN A 38 3.18 2.03 -1.54
N TYR A 39 2.56 3.18 -1.82
CA TYR A 39 1.37 3.26 -2.67
C TYR A 39 1.59 4.23 -3.84
N ASP A 40 0.99 3.91 -4.98
CA ASP A 40 0.91 4.78 -6.14
C ASP A 40 -0.05 5.94 -5.85
N SER A 41 0.41 7.17 -6.10
CA SER A 41 -0.34 8.38 -5.73
C SER A 41 -1.61 8.58 -6.55
N LEU A 42 -1.64 8.07 -7.79
CA LEU A 42 -2.78 8.18 -8.69
C LEU A 42 -3.84 7.11 -8.38
N THR A 43 -3.44 5.84 -8.44
CA THR A 43 -4.37 4.70 -8.36
C THR A 43 -4.64 4.23 -6.95
N ARG A 44 -3.84 4.67 -5.97
CA ARG A 44 -3.90 4.24 -4.55
C ARG A 44 -3.58 2.74 -4.34
N LEU A 45 -3.20 2.02 -5.40
CA LEU A 45 -2.72 0.66 -5.32
C LEU A 45 -1.31 0.60 -4.74
N PRO A 46 -0.89 -0.54 -4.17
CA PRO A 46 0.52 -0.85 -3.95
C PRO A 46 1.40 -0.43 -5.13
N ASN A 47 2.50 0.26 -4.83
CA ASN A 47 3.52 0.58 -5.82
C ASN A 47 4.51 -0.59 -5.97
N ARG A 48 5.53 -0.41 -6.82
CA ARG A 48 6.60 -1.38 -7.04
C ARG A 48 7.32 -1.84 -5.77
N ASN A 49 7.48 -0.97 -4.77
CA ASN A 49 8.14 -1.32 -3.52
C ASN A 49 7.27 -2.27 -2.68
N LEU A 50 6.01 -1.90 -2.43
CA LEU A 50 5.08 -2.73 -1.69
C LEU A 50 4.75 -4.03 -2.43
N LEU A 51 4.67 -4.01 -3.77
CA LEU A 51 4.52 -5.21 -4.59
C LEU A 51 5.64 -6.23 -4.33
N ARG A 52 6.90 -5.78 -4.29
CA ARG A 52 8.05 -6.66 -4.03
C ARG A 52 7.95 -7.30 -2.64
N ASP A 53 7.62 -6.49 -1.63
CA ASP A 53 7.42 -6.97 -0.26
C ASP A 53 6.30 -8.02 -0.19
N ARG A 54 5.14 -7.73 -0.79
CA ARG A 54 3.99 -8.65 -0.85
C ARG A 54 4.31 -9.95 -1.59
N LEU A 55 5.08 -9.88 -2.68
CA LEU A 55 5.52 -11.06 -3.42
C LEU A 55 6.48 -11.91 -2.57
N GLN A 56 7.46 -11.30 -1.89
CA GLN A 56 8.35 -12.02 -0.98
C GLN A 56 7.58 -12.72 0.13
N HIS A 57 6.61 -12.02 0.74
CA HIS A 57 5.74 -12.59 1.75
C HIS A 57 4.90 -13.77 1.19
N ALA A 58 4.30 -13.60 0.01
CA ALA A 58 3.53 -14.64 -0.66
C ALA A 58 4.35 -15.91 -0.91
N LEU A 59 5.60 -15.77 -1.37
CA LEU A 59 6.49 -16.91 -1.61
C LEU A 59 6.82 -17.67 -0.32
N ILE A 60 7.08 -16.96 0.78
CA ILE A 60 7.36 -17.58 2.10
C ILE A 60 6.14 -18.37 2.59
N VAL A 61 4.94 -17.80 2.48
CA VAL A 61 3.69 -18.45 2.87
C VAL A 61 3.43 -19.68 2.00
N ALA A 62 3.54 -19.54 0.68
CA ALA A 62 3.34 -20.63 -0.26
C ALA A 62 4.28 -21.81 0.01
N GLN A 63 5.56 -21.54 0.29
CA GLN A 63 6.53 -22.56 0.67
C GLN A 63 6.12 -23.31 1.96
N ARG A 64 5.64 -22.59 2.97
CA ARG A 64 5.18 -23.20 4.24
C ARG A 64 3.95 -24.08 4.04
N HIS A 65 3.02 -23.67 3.19
CA HIS A 65 1.74 -24.33 2.99
C HIS A 65 1.70 -25.29 1.78
N HIS A 66 2.84 -25.49 1.11
CA HIS A 66 2.93 -26.31 -0.11
C HIS A 66 1.92 -25.88 -1.18
N LYS A 67 1.80 -24.56 -1.37
CA LYS A 67 0.98 -23.91 -2.39
C LYS A 67 1.87 -23.20 -3.42
N GLY A 68 1.27 -22.77 -4.52
CA GLY A 68 1.87 -21.91 -5.52
C GLY A 68 1.57 -20.43 -5.29
N VAL A 69 2.27 -19.61 -6.05
CA VAL A 69 1.98 -18.19 -6.25
C VAL A 69 1.92 -17.98 -7.76
N ALA A 70 0.90 -17.28 -8.24
CA ALA A 70 0.85 -16.83 -9.63
C ALA A 70 1.07 -15.32 -9.69
N VAL A 71 1.81 -14.89 -10.71
CA VAL A 71 2.06 -13.47 -10.98
C VAL A 71 1.54 -13.16 -12.37
N VAL A 72 0.59 -12.24 -12.45
CA VAL A 72 0.01 -11.75 -13.71
C VAL A 72 0.54 -10.36 -13.97
N PHE A 73 1.16 -10.18 -15.13
CA PHE A 73 1.61 -8.87 -15.61
C PHE A 73 0.66 -8.39 -16.69
N ILE A 74 0.17 -7.16 -16.58
CA ILE A 74 -0.85 -6.58 -17.45
C ILE A 74 -0.34 -5.25 -17.95
N ASP A 75 -0.28 -5.10 -19.27
CA ASP A 75 0.00 -3.83 -19.96
C ASP A 75 -1.29 -3.34 -20.64
N LEU A 76 -1.51 -2.01 -20.69
CA LEU A 76 -2.71 -1.46 -21.35
C LEU A 76 -2.40 -1.05 -22.79
N ASP A 77 -2.78 -1.93 -23.72
CA ASP A 77 -2.62 -1.68 -25.15
C ASP A 77 -3.18 -0.31 -25.57
N GLY A 78 -2.33 0.49 -26.22
CA GLY A 78 -2.73 1.78 -26.77
C GLY A 78 -2.90 2.91 -25.74
N PHE A 79 -2.48 2.74 -24.49
CA PHE A 79 -2.54 3.79 -23.47
C PHE A 79 -1.85 5.08 -23.92
N LYS A 80 -0.69 4.97 -24.58
CA LYS A 80 0.00 6.12 -25.17
C LYS A 80 -0.87 6.88 -26.16
N ASN A 81 -1.63 6.19 -27.02
CA ASN A 81 -2.52 6.84 -27.98
C ASN A 81 -3.63 7.63 -27.28
N VAL A 82 -4.13 7.14 -26.14
CA VAL A 82 -5.09 7.86 -25.29
C VAL A 82 -4.46 9.14 -24.74
N ASN A 83 -3.25 9.07 -24.19
CA ASN A 83 -2.54 10.25 -23.70
C ASN A 83 -2.28 11.28 -24.80
N ASP A 84 -1.81 10.82 -25.96
CA ASP A 84 -1.43 11.68 -27.08
C ASP A 84 -2.66 12.33 -27.74
N SER A 85 -3.80 11.63 -27.79
CA SER A 85 -5.01 12.11 -28.47
C SER A 85 -5.99 12.86 -27.56
N LEU A 86 -6.06 12.47 -26.28
CA LEU A 86 -7.09 12.95 -25.34
C LEU A 86 -6.48 13.66 -24.11
N GLY A 87 -5.15 13.64 -23.98
CA GLY A 87 -4.41 14.29 -22.89
C GLY A 87 -4.21 13.39 -21.67
N HIS A 88 -3.15 13.71 -20.91
CA HIS A 88 -2.74 12.95 -19.73
C HIS A 88 -3.82 12.85 -18.64
N SER A 89 -4.67 13.86 -18.47
CA SER A 89 -5.75 13.81 -17.47
C SER A 89 -6.79 12.73 -17.79
N VAL A 90 -7.01 12.43 -19.06
CA VAL A 90 -7.88 11.33 -19.51
C VAL A 90 -7.18 9.99 -19.29
N GLY A 91 -5.88 9.91 -19.57
CA GLY A 91 -5.07 8.73 -19.24
C GLY A 91 -5.07 8.42 -17.74
N ASP A 92 -4.89 9.43 -16.89
CA ASP A 92 -4.93 9.27 -15.44
C ASP A 92 -6.27 8.73 -14.95
N ARG A 93 -7.36 9.22 -15.55
CA ARG A 93 -8.71 8.71 -15.28
C ARG A 93 -8.88 7.27 -15.75
N LEU A 94 -8.35 6.92 -16.92
CA LEU A 94 -8.35 5.55 -17.44
C LEU A 94 -7.62 4.60 -16.48
N LEU A 95 -6.41 4.97 -16.05
CA LEU A 95 -5.63 4.19 -15.08
C LEU A 95 -6.38 4.00 -13.76
N SER A 96 -7.05 5.05 -13.26
CA SER A 96 -7.86 4.98 -12.04
C SER A 96 -9.03 4.01 -12.17
N VAL A 97 -9.70 4.00 -13.32
CA VAL A 97 -10.81 3.08 -13.60
C VAL A 97 -10.32 1.64 -13.74
N VAL A 98 -9.19 1.42 -14.42
CA VAL A 98 -8.57 0.10 -14.54
C VAL A 98 -8.17 -0.42 -13.17
N ALA A 99 -7.52 0.41 -12.34
CA ALA A 99 -7.12 0.06 -10.98
C ALA A 99 -8.31 -0.42 -10.13
N ASP A 100 -9.42 0.33 -10.11
CA ASP A 100 -10.63 -0.04 -9.37
C ASP A 100 -11.24 -1.36 -9.90
N ARG A 101 -11.26 -1.57 -11.22
CA ARG A 101 -11.77 -2.82 -11.82
C ARG A 101 -10.91 -4.02 -11.44
N LEU A 102 -9.59 -3.91 -11.53
CA LEU A 102 -8.67 -4.99 -11.15
C LEU A 102 -8.78 -5.29 -9.65
N ALA A 103 -8.83 -4.26 -8.80
CA ALA A 103 -8.98 -4.43 -7.35
C ALA A 103 -10.29 -5.12 -6.96
N ARG A 104 -11.40 -4.85 -7.68
CA ARG A 104 -12.69 -5.52 -7.45
C ARG A 104 -12.74 -6.95 -7.95
N ALA A 105 -11.98 -7.27 -9.00
CA ALA A 105 -11.92 -8.62 -9.56
C ALA A 105 -11.00 -9.55 -8.74
N ALA A 106 -9.99 -8.97 -8.08
CA ALA A 106 -9.06 -9.70 -7.23
C ALA A 106 -9.69 -10.13 -5.90
N ARG A 107 -9.23 -11.26 -5.34
CA ARG A 107 -9.63 -11.69 -4.00
C ARG A 107 -8.94 -10.82 -2.95
N ALA A 108 -9.48 -10.78 -1.74
CA ALA A 108 -8.87 -10.03 -0.64
C ALA A 108 -7.45 -10.51 -0.25
N SER A 109 -7.12 -11.76 -0.57
CA SER A 109 -5.80 -12.37 -0.38
C SER A 109 -4.80 -11.99 -1.48
N ASP A 110 -5.27 -11.51 -2.63
CA ASP A 110 -4.44 -11.16 -3.77
C ASP A 110 -3.94 -9.73 -3.64
N THR A 111 -2.78 -9.45 -4.22
CA THR A 111 -2.23 -8.10 -4.27
C THR A 111 -2.33 -7.58 -5.69
N VAL A 112 -3.09 -6.50 -5.90
CA VAL A 112 -3.08 -5.72 -7.15
C VAL A 112 -2.16 -4.53 -6.95
N ALA A 113 -1.22 -4.32 -7.85
CA ALA A 113 -0.25 -3.23 -7.78
C ALA A 113 -0.13 -2.53 -9.14
N ARG A 114 0.25 -1.25 -9.11
CA ARG A 114 0.71 -0.54 -10.32
C ARG A 114 2.23 -0.53 -10.33
N HIS A 115 2.83 -1.12 -11.37
CA HIS A 115 4.29 -1.20 -11.48
C HIS A 115 4.90 0.14 -11.90
N GLY A 116 4.26 0.80 -12.86
CA GLY A 116 4.64 2.09 -13.43
C GLY A 116 3.94 2.30 -14.76
N GLY A 117 3.81 3.55 -15.23
CA GLY A 117 3.13 3.83 -16.50
C GLY A 117 1.71 3.23 -16.54
N ASP A 118 1.47 2.38 -17.51
CA ASP A 118 0.26 1.59 -17.76
C ASP A 118 0.33 0.13 -17.28
N GLU A 119 1.40 -0.26 -16.62
CA GLU A 119 1.65 -1.63 -16.20
C GLU A 119 1.04 -1.91 -14.81
N PHE A 120 0.26 -2.99 -14.73
CA PHE A 120 -0.33 -3.53 -13.51
C PHE A 120 0.19 -4.95 -13.24
N VAL A 121 0.31 -5.30 -11.96
CA VAL A 121 0.73 -6.62 -11.51
C VAL A 121 -0.27 -7.16 -10.50
N ILE A 122 -0.65 -8.42 -10.67
CA ILE A 122 -1.46 -9.15 -9.69
C ILE A 122 -0.62 -10.30 -9.14
N VAL A 123 -0.48 -10.37 -7.82
CA VAL A 123 0.09 -11.51 -7.10
C VAL A 123 -1.06 -12.28 -6.49
N MET A 124 -1.33 -13.47 -7.04
CA MET A 124 -2.37 -14.37 -6.55
C MET A 124 -1.75 -15.43 -5.65
N THR A 125 -2.33 -15.58 -4.47
CA THR A 125 -1.85 -16.51 -3.44
C THR A 125 -2.71 -17.77 -3.39
N ASP A 126 -2.23 -18.80 -2.70
CA ASP A 126 -2.93 -20.08 -2.50
C ASP A 126 -3.32 -20.81 -3.81
N THR A 127 -2.58 -20.59 -4.89
CA THR A 127 -2.80 -21.32 -6.15
C THR A 127 -2.36 -22.77 -5.97
N VAL A 128 -3.16 -23.73 -6.45
CA VAL A 128 -2.89 -25.16 -6.25
C VAL A 128 -2.54 -25.86 -7.56
N ASP A 129 -3.04 -25.32 -8.68
CA ASP A 129 -2.85 -25.79 -10.05
C ASP A 129 -3.15 -24.66 -11.06
N GLU A 130 -2.86 -24.88 -12.33
CA GLU A 130 -3.13 -23.91 -13.41
C GLU A 130 -4.63 -23.69 -13.63
N GLN A 131 -5.47 -24.68 -13.31
CA GLN A 131 -6.93 -24.62 -13.46
C GLN A 131 -7.57 -23.63 -12.47
N SER A 132 -7.00 -23.50 -11.28
CA SER A 132 -7.42 -22.52 -10.27
C SER A 132 -7.15 -21.06 -10.65
N LEU A 133 -6.45 -20.81 -11.77
CA LEU A 133 -6.15 -19.47 -12.30
C LEU A 133 -7.25 -18.92 -13.24
N ILE A 134 -8.15 -19.77 -13.76
CA ILE A 134 -9.11 -19.42 -14.84
C ILE A 134 -10.57 -19.37 -14.33
N ALA A 135 -10.80 -19.57 -13.02
CA ALA A 135 -12.13 -19.69 -12.42
C ALA A 135 -12.62 -18.43 -11.70
#